data_AF-A0A1B1YXW5-F1
#
_entry.id   AF-A0A1B1YXW5-F1
#
_cell.length_a   1.000
_cell.length_b   1.000
_cell.length_c   1.000
_cell.angle_alpha   90.00
_cell.angle_beta   90.00
_cell.angle_gamma   90.00
#
_symmetry.space_group_name_H-M   'P 1'
#
loop_
_entity.id
_entity.type
_entity.pdbx_description
1 polymer ?
#
loop_
_entity_poly.entity_id
_entity_poly.type
_entity_poly.pdbx_seq_one_letter_code
_entity_poly.pdbx_strand_id
1 'polypeptide(L)' 'MAELEALVEQLERGELSLEHSLRDFERGVQLARSCQLALKGAELKVQQLVEQNGQLRLEGFEPAE' A
#
# COMPACT_ATOMS: atom_id res chain seq x y z
N MET A 1 33.77 -20.79 18.29
CA MET A 1 34.07 -20.71 16.85
C MET A 1 32.86 -21.08 16.01
N ALA A 2 32.14 -22.16 16.34
CA ALA A 2 30.92 -22.59 15.63
C ALA A 2 29.79 -21.54 15.53
N GLU A 3 29.57 -20.72 16.57
CA GLU A 3 28.55 -19.66 16.52
C GLU A 3 28.86 -18.56 15.50
N LEU A 4 30.13 -18.22 15.35
CA LEU A 4 30.57 -17.19 14.41
C LEU A 4 30.45 -17.70 12.97
N GLU A 5 30.77 -18.97 12.74
CA GLU A 5 30.60 -19.63 11.45
C GLU A 5 29.13 -19.73 11.05
N ALA A 6 28.23 -20.12 11.97
CA ALA A 6 26.80 -20.14 11.71
C ALA A 6 26.24 -18.75 11.37
N LEU A 7 26.71 -17.71 12.06
CA LEU A 7 26.32 -16.33 11.80
C LEU A 7 26.80 -15.83 10.43
N VAL A 8 28.05 -16.16 10.06
CA VAL A 8 28.62 -15.83 8.74
C VAL A 8 27.88 -16.61 7.64
N GLU A 9 27.51 -17.86 7.88
CA GLU A 9 26.74 -18.68 6.94
C GLU A 9 25.32 -18.14 6.72
N GLN A 10 24.67 -17.60 7.76
CA GLN A 10 23.39 -16.88 7.61
C GLN A 10 23.53 -15.57 6.84
N LEU A 11 24.63 -14.83 7.08
CA LEU A 11 24.92 -13.59 6.35
C LEU A 11 25.28 -13.85 4.88
N GLU A 12 26.00 -14.93 4.56
CA GLU A 12 26.29 -15.39 3.19
C GLU A 12 25.04 -15.93 2.48
N ARG A 13 24.07 -16.47 3.22
CA ARG A 13 22.75 -16.83 2.69
C ARG A 13 21.93 -15.60 2.27
N GLY A 14 22.34 -14.40 2.66
CA GLY A 14 21.75 -13.13 2.25
C GLY A 14 20.33 -12.98 2.76
N GLU A 15 20.16 -12.48 3.98
CA GLU A 15 18.86 -12.23 4.63
C GLU A 15 18.11 -11.00 4.07
N LEU A 16 18.18 -10.80 2.75
CA LEU A 16 16.99 -10.85 1.91
C LEU A 16 17.43 -11.58 0.66
N SER A 17 17.00 -12.83 0.49
CA SER A 17 17.20 -13.48 -0.80
C SER A 17 16.58 -12.56 -1.86
N LEU A 18 17.13 -12.53 -3.07
CA LEU A 18 16.52 -11.77 -4.17
C LEU A 18 15.01 -12.03 -4.25
N GLU A 19 14.60 -13.28 -3.97
CA GLU A 19 13.21 -13.70 -3.87
C GLU A 19 12.42 -12.99 -2.75
N HIS A 20 13.01 -12.78 -1.58
CA HIS A 20 12.36 -12.05 -0.49
C HIS A 20 12.25 -10.55 -0.81
N SER A 21 13.31 -9.97 -1.39
CA SER A 21 13.28 -8.57 -1.87
C SER A 21 12.24 -8.36 -2.97
N LEU A 22 12.09 -9.33 -3.88
CA LEU A 22 11.08 -9.30 -4.93
C LEU A 22 9.66 -9.42 -4.36
N ARG A 23 9.44 -10.30 -3.38
CA ARG A 23 8.14 -10.43 -2.69
C ARG A 23 7.74 -9.14 -1.97
N ASP A 24 8.68 -8.51 -1.28
CA ASP A 24 8.42 -7.24 -0.60
C ASP A 24 8.16 -6.10 -1.60
N PHE A 25 8.89 -6.07 -2.72
CA PHE A 25 8.66 -5.12 -3.81
C PHE A 25 7.28 -5.29 -4.44
N GLU A 26 6.89 -6.52 -4.79
CA GLU A 26 5.55 -6.82 -5.32
C GLU A 26 4.44 -6.37 -4.36
N ARG A 27 4.61 -6.65 -3.07
CA ARG A 27 3.68 -6.20 -2.03
C ARG A 27 3.62 -4.67 -1.94
N GLY A 28 4.77 -4.00 -2.00
CA GLY A 28 4.85 -2.54 -2.05
C GLY A 28 4.09 -1.94 -3.24
N VAL A 29 4.24 -2.54 -4.43
CA VAL A 29 3.53 -2.12 -5.64
C VAL A 29 2.01 -2.31 -5.50
N GLN A 30 1.56 -3.43 -4.93
CA GLN A 30 0.13 -3.68 -4.70
C GLN A 30 -0.48 -2.67 -3.73
N LEU A 31 0.22 -2.37 -2.63
CA LEU A 31 -0.21 -1.37 -1.66
C LEU A 31 -0.30 0.02 -2.29
N ALA A 32 0.73 0.44 -3.04
CA ALA A 32 0.74 1.72 -3.73
C ALA A 32 -0.43 1.85 -4.73
N ARG A 33 -0.71 0.80 -5.51
CA ARG A 33 -1.86 0.76 -6.43
C ARG A 33 -3.19 0.90 -5.69
N SER A 34 -3.33 0.24 -4.53
CA SER A 34 -4.54 0.31 -3.71
C SER A 34 -4.76 1.72 -3.16
N CYS A 35 -3.70 2.38 -2.69
CA CYS A 35 -3.76 3.77 -2.26
C CYS A 35 -4.17 4.71 -3.41
N GLN A 36 -3.60 4.54 -4.61
CA GLN A 36 -3.97 5.34 -5.78
C GLN A 36 -5.45 5.19 -6.15
N LEU A 37 -5.99 3.96 -6.10
CA LEU A 37 -7.40 3.71 -6.35
C LEU A 37 -8.29 4.38 -5.29
N ALA A 38 -7.91 4.29 -4.02
CA ALA A 38 -8.63 4.95 -2.93
C ALA A 38 -8.63 6.48 -3.09
N LEU A 39 -7.48 7.08 -3.41
CA LEU A 39 -7.35 8.51 -3.67
C LEU A 39 -8.24 8.93 -4.85
N LYS A 40 -8.22 8.19 -5.96
CA LYS A 40 -9.07 8.48 -7.13
C LYS A 40 -10.57 8.39 -6.79
N GLY A 41 -10.96 7.41 -5.98
CA GLY A 41 -12.33 7.29 -5.49
C GLY A 41 -12.74 8.47 -4.61
N ALA A 42 -11.85 8.92 -3.72
CA ALA A 42 -12.07 10.08 -2.88
C ALA A 42 -12.19 11.38 -3.71
N GLU A 43 -11.32 11.57 -4.71
CA GLU A 43 -11.38 12.71 -5.63
C GLU A 43 -12.71 12.77 -6.39
N LEU A 44 -13.16 11.63 -6.94
CA LEU A 44 -14.46 11.55 -7.63
C LEU A 44 -15.62 11.91 -6.70
N LYS A 45 -15.57 11.43 -5.45
CA LYS A 45 -16.58 11.75 -4.44
C LYS A 45 -16.58 13.24 -4.10
N VAL A 46 -15.41 13.85 -3.94
CA VAL A 46 -15.27 15.30 -3.74
C VAL A 46 -15.79 16.08 -4.95
N GLN A 47 -15.49 15.66 -6.18
CA GLN A 47 -16.01 16.31 -7.38
C GLN A 47 -17.55 16.26 -7.45
N GLN A 48 -18.16 15.11 -7.16
CA GLN A 48 -19.63 14.98 -7.11
C GLN A 48 -20.25 15.87 -6.02
N LEU A 49 -19.59 15.98 -4.86
CA LEU A 49 -19.99 16.88 -3.77
C LEU A 49 -19.87 18.37 -4.13
N VAL A 50 -18.91 18.71 -5.00
CA VAL A 50 -18.68 20.08 -5.50
C VAL A 50 -19.66 20.45 -6.62
N GLU A 51 -20.05 19.50 -7.49
CA GLU A 51 -20.92 19.75 -8.64
C GLU A 51 -22.43 19.83 -8.31
N GLN A 52 -22.86 19.47 -7.11
CA GLN A 52 -24.25 19.74 -6.68
C GLN A 52 -24.46 21.24 -6.39
N ASN A 53 -24.96 21.97 -7.38
CA ASN A 53 -25.50 23.34 -7.26
C ASN A 53 -24.52 24.44 -6.78
N GLY A 54 -23.20 24.29 -6.98
CA GLY A 54 -22.22 25.33 -6.60
C GLY A 54 -22.16 25.62 -5.10
N GLN A 55 -22.74 24.75 -4.27
CA GLN A 55 -22.74 24.80 -2.82
C GLN A 55 -22.32 23.43 -2.28
N LEU A 56 -21.15 23.37 -1.61
CA LEU A 56 -20.63 22.15 -0.98
C LEU A 56 -21.64 21.58 0.03
N ARG A 57 -22.29 20.45 -0.31
CA ARG A 57 -23.11 19.68 0.64
C ARG A 57 -22.55 18.27 0.78
N LEU A 58 -21.99 17.99 1.96
CA LEU A 58 -21.59 16.65 2.40
C LEU A 58 -22.83 15.83 2.71
N GLU A 59 -23.36 15.07 1.75
CA GLU A 59 -24.31 14.01 2.06
C GLU A 59 -23.56 12.85 2.71
N GLY A 60 -23.97 12.53 3.95
CA GLY A 60 -23.32 11.56 4.82
C GLY A 60 -23.12 10.22 4.13
N PHE A 61 -21.91 9.70 4.20
CA PHE A 61 -21.61 8.37 3.69
C PHE A 61 -22.12 7.34 4.69
N GLU A 62 -23.27 6.74 4.41
CA GLU A 62 -23.66 5.49 5.05
C GLU A 62 -22.97 4.35 4.29
N PRO A 63 -22.01 3.63 4.91
CA PRO A 63 -21.41 2.46 4.29
C PRO A 63 -22.48 1.38 4.20
N ALA A 64 -22.74 0.90 2.98
CA ALA A 64 -23.60 -0.25 2.76
C ALA A 64 -22.94 -1.50 3.37
N GLU A 65 -23.72 -2.22 4.18
CA GLU A 65 -23.39 -3.51 4.82
C GLU A 65 -22.96 -4.59 3.81
#